data_AF-A0A920S7N8-F1
#
_entry.id   AF-A0A920S7N8-F1
#
_cell.length_a   1.000
_cell.length_b   1.000
_cell.length_c   1.000
_cell.angle_alpha   90.00
_cell.angle_beta   90.00
_cell.angle_gamma   90.00
#
_symmetry.space_group_name_H-M   'P 1'
#
loop_
_entity.id
_entity.type
_entity.pdbx_description
1 polymer ?
#
loop_
_entity_poly.entity_id
_entity_poly.type
_entity_poly.pdbx_seq_one_letter_code
_entity_poly.pdbx_strand_id
1 'polypeptide(L)' 'MAEQIIDYLALMGDASDNIPGVPKVGPKTAAKWLESYGNLEGVIANASAIKGKVGESLRDTLDQLWVFSNPWRQ' A
#
# COMPACT_ATOMS: atom_id res chain seq x y z
N MET A 1 15.77 -5.06 0.96
CA MET A 1 15.38 -4.72 2.35
C MET A 1 14.77 -3.32 2.42
N ALA A 2 15.31 -2.32 1.72
CA ALA A 2 14.72 -0.98 1.66
C ALA A 2 13.36 -0.93 0.92
N GLU A 3 13.16 -1.74 -0.12
CA GLU A 3 11.92 -1.76 -0.92
C GLU A 3 10.68 -2.12 -0.08
N GLN A 4 10.79 -3.07 0.84
CA GLN A 4 9.67 -3.43 1.72
C GLN A 4 9.33 -2.33 2.73
N ILE A 5 10.29 -1.48 3.12
CA ILE A 5 10.01 -0.34 4.00
C ILE A 5 9.23 0.73 3.25
N ILE A 6 9.60 0.99 1.98
CA ILE A 6 8.89 1.94 1.12
C ILE A 6 7.47 1.45 0.85
N ASP A 7 7.30 0.19 0.48
CA ASP A 7 5.97 -0.41 0.25
C ASP A 7 5.10 -0.38 1.51
N TYR A 8 5.71 -0.64 2.66
CA TYR A 8 5.04 -0.59 3.95
C TYR A 8 4.58 0.83 4.31
N LEU A 9 5.44 1.84 4.10
CA LEU A 9 5.10 3.24 4.31
C LEU A 9 4.06 3.74 3.30
N ALA A 10 4.10 3.29 2.05
CA ALA A 10 3.09 3.63 1.05
C ALA A 10 1.69 3.14 1.48
N LEU A 11 1.62 1.94 2.05
CA LEU A 11 0.35 1.38 2.54
C LEU A 11 -0.14 2.07 3.81
N MET A 12 0.75 2.33 4.77
CA MET A 12 0.38 2.90 6.07
C MET A 12 0.23 4.42 6.06
N GLY A 13 0.96 5.08 5.17
CA GLY A 13 1.22 6.52 5.22
C GLY A 13 2.26 6.88 6.28
N ASP A 14 2.68 8.13 6.25
CA ASP A 14 3.49 8.73 7.32
C ASP A 14 2.86 10.06 7.74
N ALA A 15 2.37 10.11 8.97
CA ALA A 15 1.71 11.30 9.50
C ALA A 15 2.69 12.44 9.79
N SER A 16 3.98 12.16 9.98
CA SER A 16 5.00 13.18 10.25
C SER A 16 5.39 13.90 8.95
N ASP A 17 5.49 13.15 7.85
CA ASP A 17 5.82 13.64 6.51
C ASP A 17 4.59 14.08 5.69
N ASN A 18 3.40 14.09 6.29
CA ASN A 18 2.11 14.36 5.62
C ASN A 18 1.87 13.46 4.39
N ILE A 19 2.39 12.22 4.41
CA ILE A 19 2.18 11.25 3.35
C ILE A 19 0.88 10.50 3.64
N PRO A 20 -0.17 10.72 2.84
CA PRO A 20 -1.42 9.98 3.01
C PRO A 20 -1.20 8.52 2.62
N GLY A 21 -1.51 7.62 3.56
CA GLY A 21 -1.57 6.18 3.32
C GLY A 21 -2.98 5.72 2.98
N VAL A 22 -3.16 4.40 2.87
CA VAL A 22 -4.48 3.82 2.63
C VAL A 22 -5.35 3.98 3.88
N PRO A 23 -6.53 4.61 3.79
CA PRO A 23 -7.39 4.80 4.94
C PRO A 23 -7.77 3.47 5.62
N LYS A 24 -7.61 3.39 6.94
CA LYS A 24 -7.86 2.17 7.77
C LYS A 24 -6.84 1.04 7.58
N VAL A 25 -5.75 1.27 6.86
CA VAL A 25 -4.61 0.34 6.79
C VAL A 25 -3.57 0.79 7.80
N GLY A 26 -3.41 -0.02 8.84
CA GLY A 26 -2.38 0.15 9.84
C GLY A 26 -1.20 -0.81 9.63
N PRO A 27 -0.21 -0.76 10.52
CA PRO A 27 1.04 -1.52 10.41
C PRO A 27 0.82 -3.03 10.28
N LYS A 28 -0.15 -3.60 11.01
CA LYS A 28 -0.49 -5.03 10.94
C LYS A 28 -1.09 -5.42 9.59
N THR A 29 -1.95 -4.57 9.03
CA THR A 29 -2.60 -4.86 7.74
C THR A 29 -1.61 -4.74 6.60
N ALA A 30 -0.78 -3.69 6.62
CA ALA A 30 0.29 -3.49 5.64
C ALA A 30 1.27 -4.66 5.64
N ALA A 31 1.79 -5.05 6.81
CA ALA A 31 2.70 -6.20 6.94
C ALA A 31 2.05 -7.50 6.43
N LYS A 32 0.81 -7.77 6.83
CA LYS A 32 0.07 -8.96 6.37
C LYS A 32 -0.08 -9.01 4.85
N TRP A 33 -0.37 -7.87 4.22
CA TRP A 33 -0.53 -7.81 2.77
C TRP A 33 0.80 -7.99 2.05
N LEU A 34 1.89 -7.38 2.53
CA LEU A 34 3.22 -7.59 1.97
C LEU A 34 3.71 -9.03 2.15
N GLU A 35 3.41 -9.67 3.28
CA GLU A 35 3.68 -11.11 3.44
C GLU A 35 2.83 -11.98 2.51
N SER A 36 1.56 -11.62 2.29
CA SER A 36 0.63 -12.43 1.48
C SER A 36 0.84 -12.25 -0.03
N TYR A 37 1.20 -11.05 -0.46
CA TYR A 37 1.26 -10.64 -1.87
C TYR A 37 2.68 -10.24 -2.31
N GLY A 38 3.66 -10.27 -1.42
CA GLY A 38 5.09 -10.06 -1.68
C GLY A 38 5.52 -8.59 -1.61
N ASN A 39 4.88 -7.72 -2.38
CA ASN A 39 5.25 -6.31 -2.55
C ASN A 39 4.02 -5.43 -2.84
N LEU A 40 4.22 -4.13 -2.94
CA LEU A 40 3.13 -3.18 -3.21
C LEU A 40 2.41 -3.46 -4.53
N GLU A 41 3.12 -3.80 -5.61
CA GLU A 41 2.51 -4.19 -6.90
C GLU A 41 1.59 -5.41 -6.75
N GLY A 42 2.02 -6.42 -6.00
CA GLY A 42 1.22 -7.62 -5.72
C GLY A 42 -0.05 -7.29 -4.95
N VAL A 43 0.03 -6.36 -3.99
CA VAL A 43 -1.14 -5.87 -3.24
C VAL A 43 -2.10 -5.12 -4.17
N ILE A 44 -1.58 -4.23 -5.02
CA ILE A 44 -2.37 -3.47 -6.01
C ILE A 44 -3.06 -4.41 -7.00
N ALA A 45 -2.32 -5.36 -7.57
CA ALA A 45 -2.84 -6.35 -8.52
C ALA A 45 -3.95 -7.21 -7.89
N ASN A 46 -3.85 -7.49 -6.59
CA ASN A 46 -4.84 -8.25 -5.83
C ASN A 46 -5.85 -7.37 -5.06
N ALA A 47 -5.87 -6.05 -5.28
CA ALA A 47 -6.78 -5.15 -4.58
C ALA A 47 -8.26 -5.55 -4.76
N SER A 48 -8.60 -6.08 -5.94
CA SER A 48 -9.91 -6.66 -6.26
C SER A 48 -10.30 -7.84 -5.38
N ALA A 49 -9.34 -8.63 -4.89
CA ALA A 49 -9.59 -9.76 -3.98
C ALA A 49 -9.81 -9.33 -2.52
N ILE A 50 -9.33 -8.14 -2.14
CA ILE A 50 -9.46 -7.61 -0.77
C ILE A 50 -10.89 -7.06 -0.60
N LYS A 51 -11.71 -7.75 0.20
CA LYS A 51 -13.11 -7.40 0.43
C LYS A 51 -13.31 -6.48 1.64
N GLY A 52 -14.47 -5.84 1.70
CA GLY A 52 -14.90 -4.98 2.81
C GLY A 52 -14.30 -3.57 2.78
N LYS A 53 -14.60 -2.79 3.83
CA LYS A 53 -14.28 -1.36 3.91
C LYS A 53 -12.80 -1.02 3.73
N VAL A 54 -11.90 -1.93 4.10
CA VAL A 54 -10.45 -1.74 3.94
C VAL A 54 -10.02 -1.94 2.48
N GLY A 55 -10.65 -2.88 1.77
CA GLY A 55 -10.42 -3.07 0.35
C GLY A 55 -11.02 -1.95 -0.50
N GLU A 56 -12.15 -1.38 -0.09
CA GLU A 56 -12.70 -0.17 -0.71
C GLU A 56 -11.72 0.99 -0.58
N SER A 57 -11.24 1.27 0.65
CA SER A 57 -10.18 2.27 0.87
C SER A 57 -8.96 2.02 -0.02
N LEU A 58 -8.48 0.77 -0.11
CA LEU A 58 -7.33 0.44 -0.96
C LEU A 58 -7.59 0.81 -2.43
N ARG A 59 -8.76 0.44 -2.96
CA ARG A 59 -9.17 0.75 -4.34
C ARG A 59 -9.24 2.25 -4.60
N ASP A 60 -9.77 3.01 -3.64
CA ASP A 60 -9.84 4.48 -3.72
C ASP A 60 -8.45 5.14 -3.70
N THR A 61 -7.45 4.47 -3.11
CA THR A 61 -6.08 5.01 -2.98
C THR A 61 -5.11 4.46 -4.05
N LEU A 62 -5.58 3.62 -5.00
CA LEU A 62 -4.71 2.94 -5.98
C LEU A 62 -3.90 3.90 -6.84
N ASP A 63 -4.51 4.99 -7.28
CA ASP A 63 -3.87 6.01 -8.12
C ASP A 63 -2.66 6.63 -7.39
N GLN A 64 -2.80 6.88 -6.08
CA GLN A 64 -1.70 7.39 -5.27
C GLN A 64 -0.63 6.31 -5.04
N LEU A 65 -1.02 5.07 -4.75
CA LEU A 65 -0.06 3.98 -4.54
C LEU A 65 0.77 3.66 -5.79
N TRP A 66 0.21 3.89 -6.98
CA TRP A 66 0.91 3.71 -8.25
C TRP A 66 2.18 4.59 -8.33
N VAL A 67 2.16 5.80 -7.77
CA VAL A 67 3.35 6.68 -7.75
C VAL A 67 4.47 6.13 -6.87
N PHE A 68 4.11 5.47 -5.77
CA PHE A 68 5.06 4.92 -4.80
C PHE A 68 5.62 3.56 -5.22
N SER A 69 4.84 2.78 -5.96
CA SER A 69 5.28 1.52 -6.56
C SER A 69 6.41 1.72 -7.59
N ASN A 70 6.63 2.95 -8.03
CA ASN A 70 7.52 3.22 -9.15
C ASN A 70 8.25 4.56 -9.01
N PRO A 71 9.18 4.68 -8.05
CA PRO A 71 9.87 5.95 -7.78
C PRO A 71 10.83 6.39 -8.90
N TRP A 72 11.16 5.51 -9.87
CA TRP A 72 12.18 5.80 -10.91
C TRP A 72 12.00 5.17 -12.33
N ARG A 73 10.83 4.66 -12.79
CA ARG A 73 10.74 4.30 -14.25
C ARG A 73 10.58 5.55 -15.13
N GLN A 74 11.72 6.06 -15.58
CA GLN A 74 12.00 6.19 -17.02
C GLN A 74 12.84 5.00 -17.46
#